data_AF-A0A7J0ALH1-F1
#
_entry.id   AF-A0A7J0ALH1-F1
#
_cell.length_a   1.000
_cell.length_b   1.000
_cell.length_c   1.000
_cell.angle_alpha   90.00
_cell.angle_beta   90.00
_cell.angle_gamma   90.00
#
_symmetry.space_group_name_H-M   'P 1'
#
loop_
_entity.id
_entity.type
_entity.pdbx_description
1 polymer ?
#
loop_
_entity_poly.entity_id
_entity_poly.type
_entity_poly.pdbx_seq_one_letter_code
_entity_poly.pdbx_strand_id
1 'polypeptide(L)'
;MFNFPAGDTVASKFEETPMYYDLLVKQYGRDKIKADKATFGDVIYRPVDRRQNFVKRAVGLPGNRIKIVNDTLYIDGNMRPFPKNVQFNYVFATSRPLTTDDARSLGIAEADLGTFEPMSASRINIQPFLSDAPADTYAYMAPLTSDMISRMKADGTMLAIAKFNDIAPYFSAEGANSYAFPFGEDADWTLANYGGAEGLLIPAKGMTVELTPANWRTYERCIRNYEGHSDAYFDIATEKVYIDGKPATTYTFGMDYYFMMGDNRDNSQDSRFWGFVPEDHIVGTPMIVLASFDRERSLFDGKIRWNRILRSANPDK
;
A
#
# COMPACT_ATOMS: atom_id res chain seq x y z
N MET A 1 -7.34 7.74 10.77
CA MET A 1 -6.30 8.76 10.51
C MET A 1 -5.18 8.50 11.49
N PHE A 2 -3.95 8.50 11.01
CA PHE A 2 -2.76 8.23 11.82
C PHE A 2 -1.56 8.97 11.24
N ASN A 3 -0.59 9.25 12.09
CA ASN A 3 0.72 9.78 11.70
C ASN A 3 1.52 8.69 10.99
N PHE A 4 2.13 9.02 9.85
CA PHE A 4 2.88 8.07 9.02
C PHE A 4 4.00 7.39 9.83
N PRO A 5 3.95 6.06 10.06
CA PRO A 5 4.87 5.36 10.96
C PRO A 5 6.33 5.33 10.48
N ALA A 6 6.54 5.34 9.16
CA ALA A 6 7.87 5.42 8.55
C ALA A 6 8.30 6.85 8.18
N GLY A 7 7.62 7.86 8.74
CA GLY A 7 7.94 9.28 8.58
C GLY A 7 8.82 9.87 9.69
N ASP A 8 9.41 9.02 10.54
CA ASP A 8 10.30 9.40 11.64
C ASP A 8 11.66 9.92 11.16
N THR A 9 12.16 9.37 10.06
CA THR A 9 13.33 9.85 9.34
C THR A 9 12.96 10.05 7.87
N VAL A 10 13.26 11.21 7.30
CA VAL A 10 12.99 11.50 5.88
C VAL A 10 14.18 12.14 5.20
N ALA A 11 14.33 11.89 3.90
CA ALA A 11 15.21 12.65 3.04
C ALA A 11 14.43 13.82 2.43
N SER A 12 14.87 15.06 2.65
CA SER A 12 14.08 16.28 2.37
C SER A 12 13.63 16.45 0.92
N LYS A 13 14.32 15.85 -0.06
CA LYS A 13 13.89 15.87 -1.47
C LYS A 13 12.90 14.77 -1.84
N PHE A 14 12.61 13.87 -0.91
CA PHE A 14 11.74 12.71 -1.09
C PHE A 14 10.50 12.74 -0.17
N GLU A 15 10.29 13.81 0.59
CA GLU A 15 9.19 13.89 1.58
C GLU A 15 7.80 13.76 0.95
N GLU A 16 7.62 14.30 -0.24
CA GLU A 16 6.35 14.25 -0.98
C GLU A 16 6.25 13.03 -1.89
N THR A 17 7.24 12.12 -1.82
CA THR A 17 7.30 10.94 -2.66
C THR A 17 6.81 9.70 -1.91
N PRO A 18 6.42 8.65 -2.65
CA PRO A 18 6.08 7.36 -2.04
C PRO A 18 7.31 6.68 -1.37
N MET A 19 8.53 7.14 -1.64
CA MET A 19 9.75 6.51 -1.14
C MET A 19 10.06 6.98 0.28
N TYR A 20 9.80 6.14 1.28
CA TYR A 20 10.23 6.41 2.66
C TYR A 20 11.71 6.09 2.85
N TYR A 21 12.30 6.69 3.89
CA TYR A 21 13.75 6.67 4.09
C TYR A 21 14.36 5.26 4.16
N ASP A 22 13.69 4.31 4.81
CA ASP A 22 14.19 2.93 4.89
C ASP A 22 14.27 2.28 3.50
N LEU A 23 13.31 2.55 2.62
CA LEU A 23 13.32 2.05 1.25
C LEU A 23 14.46 2.67 0.44
N LEU A 24 14.71 3.98 0.61
CA LEU A 24 15.89 4.62 0.04
C LEU A 24 17.17 3.96 0.55
N VAL A 25 17.29 3.72 1.86
CA VAL A 25 18.47 3.08 2.47
C VAL A 25 18.70 1.69 1.91
N LYS A 26 17.64 0.91 1.68
CA LYS A 26 17.72 -0.41 1.05
C LYS A 26 18.22 -0.32 -0.39
N GLN A 27 17.73 0.65 -1.16
CA GLN A 27 18.07 0.77 -2.59
C GLN A 27 19.46 1.37 -2.83
N TYR A 28 19.87 2.36 -2.03
CA TYR A 28 21.06 3.17 -2.31
C TYR A 28 22.15 3.04 -1.24
N GLY A 29 21.84 2.49 -0.07
CA GLY A 29 22.73 2.46 1.08
C GLY A 29 22.69 3.75 1.89
N ARG A 30 22.81 3.61 3.22
CA ARG A 30 22.72 4.75 4.16
C ARG A 30 23.81 5.80 3.92
N ASP A 31 25.03 5.36 3.64
CA ASP A 31 26.17 6.26 3.46
C ASP A 31 26.04 7.10 2.19
N LYS A 32 25.52 6.51 1.11
CA LYS A 32 25.22 7.24 -0.13
C LYS A 32 24.16 8.31 0.09
N ILE A 33 23.08 7.98 0.79
CA ILE A 33 22.01 8.96 1.08
C ILE A 33 22.54 10.14 1.89
N LYS A 34 23.39 9.86 2.88
CA LYS A 34 24.01 10.92 3.70
C LYS A 34 25.00 11.78 2.92
N ALA A 35 25.77 11.18 2.01
CA ALA A 35 26.81 11.87 1.26
C ALA A 35 26.25 12.69 0.09
N ASP A 36 25.28 12.15 -0.64
CA ASP A 36 24.71 12.78 -1.85
C ASP A 36 23.49 13.66 -1.53
N LYS A 37 23.75 14.79 -0.87
CA LYS A 37 22.71 15.80 -0.60
C LYS A 37 22.12 16.42 -1.86
N ALA A 38 22.83 16.37 -2.99
CA ALA A 38 22.31 16.89 -4.25
C ALA A 38 21.12 16.06 -4.73
N THR A 39 21.17 14.73 -4.57
CA THR A 39 20.06 13.83 -4.91
C THR A 39 19.01 13.77 -3.80
N PHE A 40 19.43 13.50 -2.55
CA PHE A 40 18.49 13.14 -1.46
C PHE A 40 18.10 14.31 -0.55
N GLY A 41 18.87 15.40 -0.55
CA GLY A 41 18.73 16.50 0.40
C GLY A 41 19.22 16.13 1.80
N ASP A 42 18.78 16.89 2.81
CA ASP A 42 19.08 16.61 4.22
C ASP A 42 18.25 15.45 4.79
N VAL A 43 18.84 14.73 5.75
CA VAL A 43 18.16 13.70 6.55
C VAL A 43 17.57 14.36 7.79
N ILE A 44 16.24 14.34 7.90
CA ILE A 44 15.47 15.05 8.93
C ILE A 44 14.77 14.02 9.82
N TYR A 45 14.82 14.26 11.14
CA TYR A 45 14.13 13.46 12.15
C TYR A 45 12.87 14.18 12.64
N ARG A 46 11.76 13.44 12.79
CA ARG A 46 10.45 14.00 13.15
C ARG A 46 9.81 13.29 14.34
N PRO A 47 9.35 14.04 15.37
CA PRO A 47 8.44 13.50 16.36
C PRO A 47 7.10 13.11 15.69
N VAL A 48 6.33 12.24 16.34
CA VAL A 48 5.12 11.62 15.79
C VAL A 48 4.11 12.67 15.28
N ASP A 49 3.91 13.75 16.03
CA ASP A 49 2.98 14.85 15.73
C ASP A 49 3.35 15.70 14.51
N ARG A 50 4.62 15.65 14.06
CA ARG A 50 5.11 16.36 12.88
C ARG A 50 5.17 15.49 11.62
N ARG A 51 4.69 14.24 11.70
CA ARG A 51 4.66 13.33 10.55
C ARG A 51 3.42 13.61 9.71
N GLN A 52 3.47 13.20 8.44
CA GLN A 52 2.34 13.33 7.54
C GLN A 52 1.18 12.46 8.02
N ASN A 53 -0.05 12.93 7.83
CA ASN A 53 -1.25 12.22 8.23
C ASN A 53 -1.80 11.36 7.09
N PHE A 54 -2.06 10.09 7.39
CA PHE A 54 -2.59 9.13 6.45
C PHE A 54 -4.01 8.71 6.86
N VAL A 55 -4.86 8.49 5.86
CA VAL A 55 -6.19 7.90 6.03
C VAL A 55 -6.21 6.57 5.32
N LYS A 56 -6.35 5.49 6.10
CA LYS A 56 -6.46 4.10 5.66
C LYS A 56 -7.44 3.38 6.58
N ARG A 57 -7.89 2.19 6.17
CA ARG A 57 -8.73 1.32 6.96
C ARG A 57 -7.86 0.51 7.93
N ALA A 58 -8.21 0.49 9.21
CA ALA A 58 -7.64 -0.45 10.16
C ALA A 58 -8.26 -1.82 9.90
N VAL A 59 -7.51 -2.71 9.26
CA VAL A 59 -7.99 -4.02 8.83
C VAL A 59 -7.58 -5.14 9.78
N GLY A 60 -6.50 -4.95 10.53
CA GLY A 60 -6.04 -5.86 11.58
C GLY A 60 -5.84 -5.11 12.90
N LEU A 61 -6.30 -5.73 13.98
CA LEU A 61 -6.23 -5.20 15.35
C LEU A 61 -5.10 -5.88 16.13
N PRO A 62 -4.73 -5.34 17.30
CA PRO A 62 -3.71 -5.95 18.16
C PRO A 62 -4.02 -7.42 18.43
N GLY A 63 -3.02 -8.27 18.19
CA GLY A 63 -3.09 -9.71 18.43
C GLY A 63 -3.73 -10.53 17.32
N ASN A 64 -4.28 -9.91 16.28
CA ASN A 64 -4.77 -10.66 15.12
C ASN A 64 -3.61 -11.19 14.28
N ARG A 65 -3.88 -12.26 13.53
CA ARG A 65 -3.09 -12.73 12.39
C ARG A 65 -3.74 -12.27 11.08
N ILE A 66 -2.98 -11.55 10.27
CA ILE A 66 -3.41 -11.08 8.96
C ILE A 66 -2.81 -11.94 7.85
N LYS A 67 -3.65 -12.36 6.91
CA LYS A 67 -3.23 -13.06 5.70
C LYS A 67 -3.99 -12.54 4.49
N ILE A 68 -3.35 -12.47 3.34
CA ILE A 68 -3.99 -12.15 2.06
C ILE A 68 -3.78 -13.34 1.14
N VAL A 69 -4.86 -13.82 0.52
CA VAL A 69 -4.81 -14.90 -0.48
C VAL A 69 -5.64 -14.45 -1.67
N ASN A 70 -5.00 -14.31 -2.84
CA ASN A 70 -5.63 -13.78 -4.06
C ASN A 70 -6.46 -12.51 -3.77
N ASP A 71 -5.78 -11.53 -3.15
CA ASP A 71 -6.31 -10.22 -2.72
C ASP A 71 -7.34 -10.23 -1.59
N THR A 72 -7.84 -11.41 -1.23
CA THR A 72 -8.84 -11.59 -0.20
C THR A 72 -8.17 -11.56 1.16
N LEU A 73 -8.67 -10.70 2.04
CA LEU A 73 -8.15 -10.52 3.39
C LEU A 73 -8.72 -11.59 4.32
N TYR A 74 -7.86 -12.19 5.14
CA TYR A 74 -8.21 -13.11 6.21
C TYR A 74 -7.66 -12.57 7.54
N ILE A 75 -8.50 -12.58 8.57
CA ILE A 75 -8.15 -12.17 9.94
C ILE A 75 -8.43 -13.36 10.87
N ASP A 76 -7.39 -13.88 11.51
CA ASP A 76 -7.45 -15.09 12.34
C ASP A 76 -8.10 -16.27 11.60
N GLY A 77 -7.72 -16.44 10.32
CA GLY A 77 -8.28 -17.46 9.42
C GLY A 77 -9.66 -17.15 8.85
N ASN A 78 -10.34 -16.10 9.31
CA ASN A 78 -11.68 -15.74 8.84
C ASN A 78 -11.62 -14.77 7.66
N MET A 79 -12.27 -15.13 6.55
CA MET A 79 -12.37 -14.28 5.36
C MET A 79 -13.09 -12.96 5.70
N ARG A 80 -12.56 -11.86 5.16
CA ARG A 80 -13.18 -10.53 5.19
C ARG A 80 -13.65 -10.16 3.79
N PRO A 81 -14.92 -9.75 3.61
CA PRO A 81 -15.41 -9.31 2.33
C PRO A 81 -14.70 -8.02 1.89
N PHE A 82 -14.68 -7.78 0.59
CA PHE A 82 -14.18 -6.55 0.05
C PHE A 82 -15.05 -5.36 0.48
N PRO A 83 -14.42 -4.21 0.86
CA PRO A 83 -15.13 -2.94 0.96
C PRO A 83 -15.83 -2.60 -0.35
N LYS A 84 -16.97 -1.90 -0.29
CA LYS A 84 -17.78 -1.61 -1.48
C LYS A 84 -16.98 -0.91 -2.59
N ASN A 85 -16.11 0.02 -2.19
CA ASN A 85 -15.33 0.84 -3.12
C ASN A 85 -13.87 0.39 -3.22
N VAL A 86 -13.56 -0.88 -2.93
CA VAL A 86 -12.21 -1.40 -3.16
C VAL A 86 -11.87 -1.28 -4.64
N GLN A 87 -10.64 -0.88 -4.95
CA GLN A 87 -10.12 -0.78 -6.31
C GLN A 87 -8.87 -1.64 -6.46
N PHE A 88 -8.73 -2.22 -7.64
CA PHE A 88 -7.52 -2.88 -8.12
C PHE A 88 -7.16 -2.35 -9.50
N ASN A 89 -5.90 -2.44 -9.88
CA ASN A 89 -5.46 -2.08 -11.22
C ASN A 89 -5.84 -3.18 -12.20
N TYR A 90 -6.46 -2.77 -13.29
CA TYR A 90 -6.80 -3.64 -14.41
C TYR A 90 -6.26 -3.05 -15.71
N VAL A 91 -5.82 -3.93 -16.59
CA VAL A 91 -5.63 -3.63 -18.01
C VAL A 91 -6.88 -4.09 -18.74
N PHE A 92 -7.49 -3.25 -19.57
CA PHE A 92 -8.76 -3.58 -20.22
C PHE A 92 -8.86 -2.95 -21.60
N ALA A 93 -9.57 -3.62 -22.51
CA ALA A 93 -9.87 -3.13 -23.85
C ALA A 93 -11.30 -2.57 -23.92
N THR A 94 -11.49 -1.55 -24.75
CA THR A 94 -12.80 -0.94 -24.97
C THR A 94 -13.20 -0.87 -26.44
N SER A 95 -14.51 -0.88 -26.70
CA SER A 95 -15.11 -0.85 -28.05
C SER A 95 -14.99 0.50 -28.76
N ARG A 96 -14.72 1.56 -28.00
CA ARG A 96 -14.50 2.93 -28.47
C ARG A 96 -13.49 3.63 -27.56
N PRO A 97 -12.90 4.77 -27.96
CA PRO A 97 -12.08 5.55 -27.04
C PRO A 97 -12.91 6.00 -25.84
N LEU A 98 -12.31 5.93 -24.65
CA LEU A 98 -12.84 6.61 -23.46
C LEU A 98 -12.58 8.11 -23.58
N THR A 99 -13.63 8.88 -23.40
CA THR A 99 -13.57 10.33 -23.29
C THR A 99 -13.30 10.74 -21.84
N THR A 100 -12.91 11.99 -21.64
CA THR A 100 -12.85 12.63 -20.32
C THR A 100 -14.15 12.44 -19.52
N ASP A 101 -15.31 12.54 -20.16
CA ASP A 101 -16.60 12.39 -19.46
C ASP A 101 -16.86 10.94 -19.05
N ASP A 102 -16.38 9.96 -19.81
CA ASP A 102 -16.43 8.55 -19.40
C ASP A 102 -15.61 8.33 -18.13
N ALA A 103 -14.34 8.78 -18.11
CA ALA A 103 -13.47 8.67 -16.93
C ALA A 103 -14.11 9.33 -15.69
N ARG A 104 -14.68 10.53 -15.86
CA ARG A 104 -15.42 11.25 -14.82
C ARG A 104 -16.65 10.50 -14.32
N SER A 105 -17.44 9.91 -15.22
CA SER A 105 -18.64 9.13 -14.87
C SER A 105 -18.31 7.86 -14.09
N LEU A 106 -17.13 7.29 -14.35
CA LEU A 106 -16.59 6.17 -13.61
C LEU A 106 -16.00 6.62 -12.28
N GLY A 107 -15.56 7.88 -12.17
CA GLY A 107 -14.89 8.43 -10.98
C GLY A 107 -13.39 8.18 -10.96
N ILE A 108 -12.80 7.98 -12.13
CA ILE A 108 -11.36 7.78 -12.34
C ILE A 108 -10.77 9.15 -12.69
N ALA A 109 -9.68 9.56 -12.03
CA ALA A 109 -8.95 10.76 -12.42
C ALA A 109 -8.25 10.51 -13.76
N GLU A 110 -8.16 11.51 -14.62
CA GLU A 110 -7.47 11.36 -15.92
C GLU A 110 -6.00 10.96 -15.72
N ALA A 111 -5.35 11.48 -14.67
CA ALA A 111 -3.99 11.11 -14.31
C ALA A 111 -3.83 9.63 -13.90
N ASP A 112 -4.92 8.97 -13.49
CA ASP A 112 -4.94 7.55 -13.11
C ASP A 112 -5.29 6.63 -14.29
N LEU A 113 -5.58 7.19 -15.48
CA LEU A 113 -5.93 6.44 -16.69
C LEU A 113 -4.72 6.35 -17.64
N GLY A 114 -4.01 5.22 -17.59
CA GLY A 114 -2.95 4.90 -18.55
C GLY A 114 -3.53 4.44 -19.89
N THR A 115 -2.96 4.87 -21.01
CA THR A 115 -3.40 4.48 -22.35
C THR A 115 -2.38 3.54 -23.02
N PHE A 116 -2.87 2.58 -23.79
CA PHE A 116 -2.05 1.77 -24.69
C PHE A 116 -2.49 2.04 -26.12
N GLU A 117 -1.66 2.77 -26.87
CA GLU A 117 -1.97 3.14 -28.25
C GLU A 117 -2.16 1.89 -29.14
N PRO A 118 -3.23 1.83 -29.96
CA PRO A 118 -3.46 0.73 -30.89
C PRO A 118 -2.23 0.44 -31.76
N MET A 119 -1.95 -0.83 -32.01
CA MET A 119 -0.82 -1.29 -32.83
C MET A 119 0.59 -0.85 -32.35
N SER A 120 0.72 -0.28 -31.15
CA SER A 120 2.01 0.03 -30.55
C SER A 120 2.68 -1.23 -29.96
N ALA A 121 4.00 -1.17 -29.73
CA ALA A 121 4.73 -2.25 -29.05
C ALA A 121 4.13 -2.57 -27.66
N SER A 122 3.79 -1.54 -26.87
CA SER A 122 3.15 -1.71 -25.57
C SER A 122 1.79 -2.41 -25.69
N ARG A 123 0.99 -2.08 -26.72
CA ARG A 123 -0.29 -2.74 -26.99
C ARG A 123 -0.14 -4.20 -27.45
N ILE A 124 0.88 -4.50 -28.26
CA ILE A 124 1.20 -5.87 -28.70
C ILE A 124 1.60 -6.72 -27.48
N ASN A 125 2.39 -6.17 -26.56
CA ASN A 125 2.85 -6.89 -25.37
C ASN A 125 1.71 -7.29 -24.42
N ILE A 126 0.65 -6.49 -24.32
CA ILE A 126 -0.51 -6.81 -23.47
C ILE A 126 -1.59 -7.64 -24.17
N GLN A 127 -1.55 -7.76 -25.50
CA GLN A 127 -2.58 -8.44 -26.29
C GLN A 127 -2.86 -9.89 -25.86
N PRO A 128 -1.86 -10.72 -25.46
CA PRO A 128 -2.13 -12.09 -25.00
C PRO A 128 -3.06 -12.15 -23.79
N PHE A 129 -3.11 -11.10 -22.97
CA PHE A 129 -3.96 -11.01 -21.77
C PHE A 129 -5.34 -10.38 -22.06
N LEU A 130 -5.53 -9.82 -23.25
CA LEU A 130 -6.79 -9.25 -23.73
C LEU A 130 -7.29 -10.03 -24.95
N SER A 131 -7.17 -11.35 -24.94
CA SER A 131 -7.42 -12.24 -26.09
C SER A 131 -8.81 -12.09 -26.72
N ASP A 132 -9.80 -11.66 -25.93
CA ASP A 132 -11.18 -11.47 -26.37
C ASP A 132 -11.40 -10.15 -27.12
N ALA A 133 -10.39 -9.28 -27.18
CA ALA A 133 -10.44 -7.98 -27.86
C ALA A 133 -9.48 -7.92 -29.06
N PRO A 134 -9.94 -7.47 -30.25
CA PRO A 134 -9.08 -7.25 -31.41
C PRO A 134 -7.91 -6.28 -31.12
N ALA A 135 -6.77 -6.47 -31.79
CA ALA A 135 -5.54 -5.70 -31.51
C ALA A 135 -5.59 -4.21 -31.88
N ASP A 136 -6.54 -3.85 -32.74
CA ASP A 136 -6.84 -2.47 -33.16
C ASP A 136 -7.81 -1.74 -32.21
N THR A 137 -8.31 -2.42 -31.17
CA THR A 137 -9.12 -1.78 -30.13
C THR A 137 -8.29 -0.95 -29.16
N TYR A 138 -8.97 0.01 -28.52
CA TYR A 138 -8.40 0.86 -27.48
C TYR A 138 -8.16 0.05 -26.21
N ALA A 139 -7.05 0.29 -25.52
CA ALA A 139 -6.77 -0.35 -24.25
C ALA A 139 -6.24 0.65 -23.22
N TYR A 140 -6.55 0.39 -21.96
CA TYR A 140 -6.29 1.26 -20.83
C TYR A 140 -5.81 0.48 -19.61
N MET A 141 -5.14 1.17 -18.69
CA MET A 141 -4.88 0.70 -17.33
C MET A 141 -5.45 1.71 -16.33
N ALA A 142 -6.24 1.24 -15.36
CA ALA A 142 -6.79 2.09 -14.31
C ALA A 142 -7.17 1.29 -13.05
N PRO A 143 -7.28 1.96 -11.87
CA PRO A 143 -7.88 1.39 -10.68
C PRO A 143 -9.41 1.30 -10.81
N LEU A 144 -9.95 0.09 -10.92
CA LEU A 144 -11.38 -0.16 -11.08
C LEU A 144 -11.99 -0.84 -9.85
N THR A 145 -13.23 -0.45 -9.53
CA THR A 145 -14.13 -1.19 -8.63
C THR A 145 -14.89 -2.27 -9.40
N SER A 146 -15.47 -3.25 -8.71
CA SER A 146 -16.39 -4.22 -9.32
C SER A 146 -17.57 -3.53 -10.01
N ASP A 147 -18.12 -2.47 -9.43
CA ASP A 147 -19.26 -1.73 -9.98
C ASP A 147 -18.91 -0.98 -11.26
N MET A 148 -17.68 -0.46 -11.40
CA MET A 148 -17.19 0.14 -12.65
C MET A 148 -17.08 -0.91 -13.75
N ILE A 149 -16.49 -2.07 -13.44
CA ILE A 149 -16.34 -3.19 -14.38
C ILE A 149 -17.72 -3.67 -14.85
N SER A 150 -18.65 -3.90 -13.92
CA SER A 150 -20.00 -4.35 -14.25
C SER A 150 -20.76 -3.36 -15.14
N ARG A 151 -20.63 -2.05 -14.89
CA ARG A 151 -21.25 -1.00 -15.73
C ARG A 151 -20.69 -1.03 -17.16
N MET A 152 -19.37 -1.02 -17.32
CA MET A 152 -18.75 -1.04 -18.65
C MET A 152 -18.99 -2.34 -19.42
N LYS A 153 -19.16 -3.48 -18.72
CA LYS A 153 -19.57 -4.73 -19.37
C LYS A 153 -21.03 -4.66 -19.83
N ALA A 154 -21.92 -4.11 -19.00
CA ALA A 154 -23.34 -4.03 -19.28
C ALA A 154 -23.69 -3.11 -20.45
N ASP A 155 -22.94 -2.01 -20.63
CA ASP A 155 -23.15 -1.07 -21.75
C ASP A 155 -22.33 -1.42 -23.01
N GLY A 156 -21.56 -2.51 -22.98
CA GLY A 156 -20.74 -2.97 -24.10
C GLY A 156 -19.46 -2.15 -24.34
N THR A 157 -19.11 -1.25 -23.42
CA THR A 157 -17.86 -0.47 -23.50
C THR A 157 -16.65 -1.37 -23.29
N MET A 158 -16.67 -2.28 -22.31
CA MET A 158 -15.54 -3.17 -22.00
C MET A 158 -15.59 -4.47 -22.79
N LEU A 159 -14.55 -4.74 -23.57
CA LEU A 159 -14.42 -5.93 -24.41
C LEU A 159 -13.61 -7.05 -23.77
N ALA A 160 -12.52 -6.71 -23.10
CA ALA A 160 -11.64 -7.66 -22.41
C ALA A 160 -11.01 -6.99 -21.19
N ILE A 161 -10.59 -7.79 -20.21
CA ILE A 161 -9.99 -7.30 -18.97
C ILE A 161 -9.06 -8.35 -18.37
N ALA A 162 -7.91 -7.89 -17.88
CA ALA A 162 -6.98 -8.66 -17.07
C ALA A 162 -6.61 -7.85 -15.83
N LYS A 163 -6.51 -8.53 -14.68
CA LYS A 163 -6.02 -7.89 -13.46
C LYS A 163 -4.51 -7.68 -13.59
N PHE A 164 -4.04 -6.48 -13.26
CA PHE A 164 -2.63 -6.14 -13.49
C PHE A 164 -1.68 -7.06 -12.71
N ASN A 165 -1.98 -7.37 -11.45
CA ASN A 165 -1.12 -8.23 -10.63
C ASN A 165 -0.99 -9.66 -11.16
N ASP A 166 -1.98 -10.16 -11.92
CA ASP A 166 -1.94 -11.50 -12.52
C ASP A 166 -0.99 -11.55 -13.73
N ILE A 167 -0.75 -10.40 -14.36
CA ILE A 167 0.06 -10.27 -15.58
C ILE A 167 1.40 -9.53 -15.35
N ALA A 168 1.54 -8.82 -14.23
CA ALA A 168 2.75 -8.07 -13.87
C ALA A 168 4.04 -8.92 -13.91
N PRO A 169 4.04 -10.20 -13.47
CA PRO A 169 5.24 -11.06 -13.56
C PRO A 169 5.77 -11.26 -14.98
N TYR A 170 4.94 -11.07 -16.02
CA TYR A 170 5.39 -11.16 -17.42
C TYR A 170 6.17 -9.93 -17.89
N PHE A 171 6.01 -8.78 -17.22
CA PHE A 171 6.67 -7.52 -17.57
C PHE A 171 7.90 -7.21 -16.71
N SER A 172 8.03 -7.84 -15.54
CA SER A 172 9.13 -7.63 -14.62
C SER A 172 9.79 -8.97 -14.25
N ALA A 173 11.03 -9.18 -14.69
CA ALA A 173 11.83 -10.38 -14.40
C ALA A 173 12.17 -10.55 -12.91
N GLU A 174 12.15 -9.44 -12.15
CA GLU A 174 12.18 -9.43 -10.70
C GLU A 174 10.85 -8.88 -10.24
N GLY A 175 10.12 -9.65 -9.44
CA GLY A 175 8.75 -9.33 -9.06
C GLY A 175 8.65 -7.90 -8.53
N ALA A 176 7.62 -7.18 -8.95
CA ALA A 176 7.15 -5.92 -8.35
C ALA A 176 6.78 -6.04 -6.84
N ASN A 177 7.26 -7.09 -6.19
CA ASN A 177 6.92 -7.68 -4.90
C ASN A 177 8.05 -7.51 -3.86
N SER A 178 9.24 -7.02 -4.26
CA SER A 178 10.43 -6.95 -3.39
C SER A 178 10.34 -5.94 -2.24
N TYR A 179 9.24 -5.18 -2.16
CA TYR A 179 9.04 -4.15 -1.14
C TYR A 179 7.91 -4.45 -0.14
N ALA A 180 7.44 -5.70 -0.11
CA ALA A 180 6.53 -6.14 0.93
C ALA A 180 7.26 -6.22 2.28
N PHE A 181 6.64 -5.69 3.32
CA PHE A 181 7.05 -5.89 4.71
C PHE A 181 6.66 -7.31 5.16
N PRO A 182 7.48 -8.00 5.97
CA PRO A 182 8.84 -7.64 6.33
C PRO A 182 9.79 -7.89 5.14
N PHE A 183 10.70 -6.94 4.93
CA PHE A 183 11.60 -6.98 3.78
C PHE A 183 12.55 -8.18 3.84
N GLY A 184 12.70 -8.89 2.72
CA GLY A 184 13.71 -9.94 2.57
C GLY A 184 13.38 -11.25 3.30
N GLU A 185 12.10 -11.55 3.53
CA GLU A 185 11.72 -12.96 3.69
C GLU A 185 11.99 -13.71 2.38
N ASP A 186 12.46 -14.97 2.49
CA ASP A 186 12.44 -15.96 1.39
C ASP A 186 11.00 -16.37 1.02
N ALA A 187 10.04 -15.48 1.25
CA ALA A 187 8.64 -15.71 1.04
C ALA A 187 8.20 -15.01 -0.24
N ASP A 188 7.48 -15.73 -1.10
CA ASP A 188 6.89 -15.23 -2.35
C ASP A 188 5.72 -14.27 -2.09
N TRP A 189 5.86 -13.34 -1.13
CA TRP A 189 4.82 -12.40 -0.75
C TRP A 189 4.63 -11.36 -1.85
N THR A 190 3.37 -11.16 -2.20
CA THR A 190 2.92 -10.14 -3.15
C THR A 190 1.82 -9.32 -2.48
N LEU A 191 1.41 -8.21 -3.12
CA LEU A 191 0.26 -7.44 -2.63
C LEU A 191 -1.05 -8.26 -2.62
N ALA A 192 -1.12 -9.30 -3.45
CA ALA A 192 -2.24 -10.22 -3.56
C ALA A 192 -2.09 -11.48 -2.68
N ASN A 193 -0.87 -11.86 -2.28
CA ASN A 193 -0.59 -13.05 -1.47
C ASN A 193 0.41 -12.70 -0.36
N TYR A 194 -0.05 -12.57 0.87
CA TYR A 194 0.73 -11.94 1.96
C TYR A 194 0.52 -12.66 3.29
N GLY A 195 1.54 -12.70 4.15
CA GLY A 195 1.45 -13.28 5.50
C GLY A 195 1.78 -14.77 5.61
N GLY A 196 2.21 -15.42 4.52
CA GLY A 196 2.70 -16.80 4.55
C GLY A 196 1.67 -17.85 5.00
N ALA A 197 2.14 -18.96 5.56
CA ALA A 197 1.27 -20.06 6.00
C ALA A 197 0.35 -19.64 7.15
N GLU A 198 0.93 -19.03 8.19
CA GLU A 198 0.27 -18.77 9.49
C GLU A 198 -0.36 -17.37 9.61
N GLY A 199 -0.22 -16.52 8.60
CA GLY A 199 -0.53 -15.10 8.72
C GLY A 199 0.52 -14.33 9.52
N LEU A 200 0.66 -13.05 9.21
CA LEU A 200 1.50 -12.12 9.95
C LEU A 200 0.82 -11.76 11.27
N LEU A 201 1.48 -12.03 12.40
CA LEU A 201 0.97 -11.68 13.72
C LEU A 201 1.16 -10.19 13.99
N ILE A 202 0.08 -9.50 14.35
CA ILE A 202 0.09 -8.10 14.73
C ILE A 202 0.35 -8.01 16.23
N PRO A 203 1.40 -7.31 16.69
CA PRO A 203 1.70 -7.25 18.10
C PRO A 203 0.57 -6.62 18.93
N ALA A 204 0.40 -7.11 20.16
CA ALA A 204 -0.50 -6.52 21.16
C ALA A 204 0.27 -6.19 22.42
N LYS A 205 -0.21 -5.20 23.16
CA LYS A 205 0.37 -4.85 24.45
C LYS A 205 0.34 -6.04 25.40
N GLY A 206 1.48 -6.34 26.01
CA GLY A 206 1.68 -7.49 26.89
C GLY A 206 1.88 -8.83 26.17
N MET A 207 1.80 -8.86 24.83
CA MET A 207 2.14 -10.05 24.06
C MET A 207 3.66 -10.27 24.09
N THR A 208 4.07 -11.53 24.25
CA THR A 208 5.48 -11.93 24.19
C THR A 208 5.74 -12.77 22.95
N VAL A 209 6.83 -12.47 22.24
CA VAL A 209 7.32 -13.27 21.10
C VAL A 209 8.75 -13.74 21.34
N GLU A 210 9.11 -14.88 20.76
CA GLU A 210 10.50 -15.31 20.68
C GLU A 210 11.28 -14.47 19.65
N LEU A 211 12.52 -14.12 19.96
CA LEU A 211 13.40 -13.32 19.11
C LEU A 211 14.23 -14.20 18.16
N THR A 212 13.54 -14.96 17.32
CA THR A 212 14.16 -15.70 16.20
C THR A 212 14.64 -14.73 15.12
N PRO A 213 15.53 -15.15 14.19
CA PRO A 213 15.96 -14.28 13.08
C PRO A 213 14.78 -13.74 12.24
N ALA A 214 13.75 -14.57 12.01
CA ALA A 214 12.54 -14.16 11.30
C ALA A 214 11.74 -13.13 12.10
N ASN A 215 11.47 -13.40 13.38
CA ASN A 215 10.74 -12.45 14.23
C ASN A 215 11.49 -11.15 14.45
N TRP A 216 12.82 -11.18 14.54
CA TRP A 216 13.63 -9.95 14.60
C TRP A 216 13.41 -9.09 13.36
N ARG A 217 13.50 -9.65 12.15
CA ARG A 217 13.26 -8.90 10.90
C ARG A 217 11.86 -8.27 10.86
N THR A 218 10.87 -8.97 11.40
CA THR A 218 9.49 -8.48 11.46
C THR A 218 9.30 -7.39 12.51
N TYR A 219 9.85 -7.57 13.71
CA TYR A 219 9.51 -6.72 14.86
C TYR A 219 10.61 -5.72 15.25
N GLU A 220 11.78 -5.71 14.60
CA GLU A 220 12.89 -4.81 14.96
C GLU A 220 12.46 -3.34 14.95
N ARG A 221 11.60 -2.94 14.01
CA ARG A 221 11.13 -1.55 13.94
C ARG A 221 10.22 -1.21 15.12
N CYS A 222 9.38 -2.14 15.57
CA CYS A 222 8.57 -1.97 16.78
C CYS A 222 9.46 -1.75 18.01
N ILE A 223 10.40 -2.67 18.21
CA ILE A 223 11.32 -2.67 19.34
C ILE A 223 12.18 -1.39 19.35
N ARG A 224 12.78 -1.05 18.21
CA ARG A 224 13.79 0.01 18.12
C ARG A 224 13.20 1.40 18.02
N ASN A 225 12.25 1.59 17.10
CA ASN A 225 11.81 2.93 16.71
C ASN A 225 10.59 3.39 17.50
N TYR A 226 9.73 2.46 17.91
CA TYR A 226 8.48 2.82 18.60
C TYR A 226 8.58 2.62 20.12
N GLU A 227 9.23 1.54 20.57
CA GLU A 227 9.34 1.24 22.01
C GLU A 227 10.65 1.71 22.66
N GLY A 228 11.51 2.40 21.90
CA GLY A 228 12.64 3.16 22.43
C GLY A 228 13.95 2.39 22.59
N HIS A 229 14.03 1.13 22.18
CA HIS A 229 15.26 0.35 22.23
C HIS A 229 16.13 0.56 20.98
N SER A 230 16.48 1.82 20.71
CA SER A 230 17.07 2.24 19.42
C SER A 230 18.42 1.57 19.07
N ASP A 231 19.16 1.12 20.08
CA ASP A 231 20.44 0.43 19.99
C ASP A 231 20.30 -1.09 19.83
N ALA A 232 19.09 -1.64 19.92
CA ALA A 232 18.88 -3.08 19.78
C ALA A 232 19.29 -3.58 18.39
N TYR A 233 19.90 -4.76 18.34
CA TYR A 233 20.44 -5.35 17.12
C TYR A 233 20.43 -6.88 17.17
N PHE A 234 20.45 -7.49 15.99
CA PHE A 234 20.70 -8.92 15.81
C PHE A 234 22.17 -9.16 15.45
N ASP A 235 22.85 -9.96 16.26
CA ASP A 235 24.21 -10.42 16.01
C ASP A 235 24.18 -11.66 15.12
N ILE A 236 24.66 -11.53 13.88
CA ILE A 236 24.69 -12.62 12.89
C ILE A 236 25.66 -13.73 13.29
N ALA A 237 26.75 -13.42 14.01
CA ALA A 237 27.75 -14.41 14.37
C ALA A 237 27.27 -15.32 15.52
N THR A 238 26.47 -14.77 16.43
CA THR A 238 25.94 -15.52 17.58
C THR A 238 24.47 -15.90 17.45
N GLU A 239 23.81 -15.43 16.39
CA GLU A 239 22.37 -15.56 16.12
C GLU A 239 21.49 -15.10 17.29
N LYS A 240 21.91 -14.03 17.99
CA LYS A 240 21.21 -13.49 19.17
C LYS A 240 20.81 -12.05 18.96
N VAL A 241 19.63 -11.71 19.49
CA VAL A 241 19.22 -10.32 19.65
C VAL A 241 19.79 -9.75 20.93
N TYR A 242 20.27 -8.52 20.88
CA TYR A 242 20.66 -7.72 22.02
C TYR A 242 19.71 -6.52 22.14
N ILE A 243 19.20 -6.28 23.35
CA ILE A 243 18.33 -5.15 23.69
C ILE A 243 18.93 -4.49 24.93
N ASP A 244 19.14 -3.17 24.88
CA ASP A 244 19.76 -2.37 25.95
C ASP A 244 21.09 -2.99 26.43
N GLY A 245 21.90 -3.46 25.49
CA GLY A 245 23.21 -4.09 25.73
C GLY A 245 23.19 -5.51 26.30
N LYS A 246 22.03 -6.16 26.43
CA LYS A 246 21.90 -7.52 26.99
C LYS A 246 21.32 -8.50 25.96
N PRO A 247 21.79 -9.77 25.94
CA PRO A 247 21.17 -10.78 25.08
C PRO A 247 19.73 -11.05 25.52
N ALA A 248 18.82 -11.08 24.55
CA ALA A 248 17.40 -11.32 24.75
C ALA A 248 16.93 -12.46 23.84
N THR A 249 16.16 -13.40 24.40
CA THR A 249 15.54 -14.50 23.65
C THR A 249 14.06 -14.26 23.38
N THR A 250 13.45 -13.30 24.08
CA THR A 250 12.04 -12.93 23.94
C THR A 250 11.88 -11.41 24.06
N TYR A 251 10.77 -10.89 23.58
CA TYR A 251 10.37 -9.50 23.75
C TYR A 251 8.88 -9.41 24.08
N THR A 252 8.53 -8.56 25.05
CA THR A 252 7.14 -8.26 25.43
C THR A 252 6.80 -6.85 24.97
N PHE A 253 5.81 -6.72 24.09
CA PHE A 253 5.41 -5.43 23.55
C PHE A 253 4.72 -4.56 24.60
N GLY A 254 5.13 -3.30 24.68
CA GLY A 254 4.56 -2.26 25.53
C GLY A 254 3.39 -1.51 24.91
N MET A 255 3.16 -1.68 23.60
CA MET A 255 2.10 -1.00 22.84
C MET A 255 1.21 -1.96 22.06
N ASP A 256 0.01 -1.46 21.76
CA ASP A 256 -0.87 -2.05 20.77
C ASP A 256 -0.51 -1.60 19.35
N TYR A 257 -0.64 -2.52 18.39
CA TYR A 257 -0.31 -2.27 16.99
C TYR A 257 -1.47 -2.61 16.05
N TYR A 258 -1.48 -1.94 14.90
CA TYR A 258 -2.55 -2.02 13.92
C TYR A 258 -1.99 -2.25 12.53
N PHE A 259 -2.74 -2.97 11.70
CA PHE A 259 -2.44 -3.12 10.28
C PHE A 259 -3.42 -2.27 9.47
N MET A 260 -2.88 -1.27 8.77
CA MET A 260 -3.64 -0.31 7.99
C MET A 260 -3.56 -0.67 6.50
N MET A 261 -4.68 -0.68 5.78
CA MET A 261 -4.72 -0.90 4.34
C MET A 261 -5.60 0.14 3.63
N GLY A 262 -5.18 0.56 2.43
CA GLY A 262 -6.00 1.43 1.59
C GLY A 262 -7.00 0.64 0.75
N ASP A 263 -8.10 1.29 0.38
CA ASP A 263 -9.13 0.66 -0.46
C ASP A 263 -8.70 0.62 -1.95
N ASN A 264 -7.83 1.52 -2.42
CA ASN A 264 -7.16 1.41 -3.73
C ASN A 264 -5.92 0.51 -3.59
N ARG A 265 -6.13 -0.81 -3.65
CA ARG A 265 -5.19 -1.83 -3.15
C ARG A 265 -3.85 -1.86 -3.87
N ASP A 266 -3.83 -1.58 -5.17
CA ASP A 266 -2.61 -1.62 -5.97
C ASP A 266 -1.88 -0.28 -6.02
N ASN A 267 -2.56 0.82 -5.64
CA ASN A 267 -1.98 2.17 -5.60
C ASN A 267 -1.99 2.76 -4.18
N SER A 268 -2.01 1.91 -3.15
CA SER A 268 -1.99 2.32 -1.76
C SER A 268 -0.69 1.89 -1.13
N GLN A 269 0.13 2.88 -0.77
CA GLN A 269 1.12 2.65 0.26
C GLN A 269 0.43 2.50 1.60
N ASP A 270 0.66 1.37 2.24
CA ASP A 270 0.02 0.98 3.49
C ASP A 270 0.88 -0.04 4.26
N SER A 271 0.35 -0.67 5.30
CA SER A 271 1.11 -1.57 6.17
C SER A 271 1.74 -2.76 5.46
N ARG A 272 1.32 -3.08 4.23
CA ARG A 272 2.04 -4.06 3.39
C ARG A 272 3.45 -3.63 3.01
N PHE A 273 3.79 -2.34 3.12
CA PHE A 273 5.11 -1.80 2.78
C PHE A 273 5.92 -1.43 4.04
N TRP A 274 5.31 -0.73 4.99
CA TRP A 274 6.01 -0.20 6.18
C TRP A 274 5.73 -0.96 7.47
N GLY A 275 4.86 -1.97 7.42
CA GLY A 275 4.49 -2.77 8.58
C GLY A 275 3.51 -2.08 9.53
N PHE A 276 3.68 -2.33 10.82
CA PHE A 276 2.69 -2.02 11.84
C PHE A 276 2.62 -0.53 12.19
N VAL A 277 1.41 -0.07 12.56
CA VAL A 277 1.15 1.27 13.10
C VAL A 277 0.94 1.16 14.61
N PRO A 278 1.79 1.75 15.47
CA PRO A 278 1.60 1.74 16.91
C PRO A 278 0.43 2.64 17.35
N GLU A 279 -0.13 2.36 18.53
CA GLU A 279 -1.29 3.06 19.09
C GLU A 279 -1.08 4.58 19.25
N ASP A 280 0.13 5.02 19.56
CA ASP A 280 0.47 6.44 19.76
C ASP A 280 0.52 7.25 18.44
N HIS A 281 0.47 6.57 17.29
CA HIS A 281 0.35 7.21 15.98
C HIS A 281 -1.10 7.42 15.56
N ILE A 282 -2.06 6.81 16.25
CA ILE A 282 -3.48 6.92 15.92
C ILE A 282 -4.00 8.29 16.35
N VAL A 283 -4.38 9.11 15.37
CA VAL A 283 -4.95 10.45 15.62
C VAL A 283 -6.45 10.36 15.87
N GLY A 284 -7.15 9.49 15.14
CA GLY A 284 -8.58 9.28 15.32
C GLY A 284 -9.30 8.74 14.08
N THR A 285 -10.63 8.63 14.18
CA THR A 285 -11.49 8.12 13.10
C THR A 285 -12.10 9.28 12.30
N PRO A 286 -11.84 9.39 10.98
CA PRO A 286 -12.55 10.35 10.14
C PRO A 286 -14.04 10.04 10.13
N MET A 287 -14.88 11.04 10.44
CA MET A 287 -16.34 10.84 10.52
C MET A 287 -17.08 11.45 9.32
N ILE A 288 -16.75 12.69 8.96
CA ILE A 288 -17.50 13.48 7.98
C ILE A 288 -16.53 14.15 7.00
N VAL A 289 -16.88 14.15 5.72
CA VAL A 289 -16.16 14.93 4.70
C VAL A 289 -16.71 16.37 4.71
N LEU A 290 -15.92 17.33 5.18
CA LEU A 290 -16.34 18.74 5.28
C LEU A 290 -16.19 19.50 3.96
N ALA A 291 -15.19 19.14 3.16
CA ALA A 291 -14.94 19.73 1.86
C ALA A 291 -14.39 18.67 0.91
N SER A 292 -14.77 18.75 -0.36
CA SER A 292 -14.24 17.89 -1.40
C SER A 292 -14.16 18.65 -2.71
N PHE A 293 -12.96 18.76 -3.25
CA PHE A 293 -12.69 19.48 -4.49
C PHE A 293 -12.19 18.51 -5.55
N ASP A 294 -12.66 18.72 -6.77
CA ASP A 294 -12.15 18.08 -7.96
C ASP A 294 -11.00 18.92 -8.53
N ARG A 295 -9.81 18.32 -8.65
CA ARG A 295 -8.63 19.04 -9.13
C ARG A 295 -8.69 19.30 -10.64
N GLU A 296 -9.45 18.50 -11.38
CA GLU A 296 -9.55 18.57 -12.84
C GLU A 296 -10.65 19.53 -13.31
N ARG A 297 -11.53 19.97 -12.39
CA ARG A 297 -12.64 20.87 -12.71
C ARG A 297 -12.34 22.32 -12.36
N SER A 298 -12.82 23.22 -13.22
CA SER A 298 -12.83 24.65 -12.93
C SER A 298 -13.92 24.99 -11.91
N LEU A 299 -13.81 26.15 -11.24
CA LEU A 299 -14.79 26.58 -10.24
C LEU A 299 -16.23 26.60 -10.78
N PHE A 300 -16.41 26.90 -12.06
CA PHE A 300 -17.72 27.00 -12.72
C PHE A 300 -18.18 25.68 -13.38
N ASP A 301 -17.33 24.64 -13.37
CA ASP A 301 -17.61 23.33 -13.95
C ASP A 301 -17.59 22.21 -12.88
N GLY A 302 -18.15 22.48 -11.70
CA GLY A 302 -18.33 21.45 -10.68
C GLY A 302 -17.07 21.12 -9.86
N LYS A 303 -16.17 22.09 -9.64
CA LYS A 303 -15.01 21.92 -8.74
C LYS A 303 -15.38 21.43 -7.35
N ILE A 304 -16.56 21.77 -6.84
CA ILE A 304 -17.02 21.28 -5.54
C ILE A 304 -17.83 20.00 -5.73
N ARG A 305 -17.37 18.91 -5.09
CA ARG A 305 -18.04 17.60 -5.11
C ARG A 305 -19.13 17.55 -4.03
N TRP A 306 -20.24 18.25 -4.26
CA TRP A 306 -21.35 18.38 -3.32
C TRP A 306 -21.92 17.05 -2.83
N ASN A 307 -21.92 16.01 -3.68
CA ASN A 307 -22.36 14.67 -3.33
C ASN A 307 -21.51 14.00 -2.24
N ARG A 308 -20.29 14.49 -1.98
CA ARG A 308 -19.38 13.98 -0.94
C ARG A 308 -19.40 14.81 0.34
N ILE A 309 -19.80 16.07 0.29
CA ILE A 309 -19.82 16.97 1.46
C ILE A 309 -20.91 16.53 2.45
N LEU A 310 -20.58 16.57 3.74
CA LEU A 310 -21.41 16.10 4.87
C LEU A 310 -21.80 14.61 4.80
N ARG A 311 -21.14 13.81 3.95
CA ARG A 311 -21.31 12.36 3.94
C ARG A 311 -20.34 11.68 4.90
N SER A 312 -20.69 10.47 5.30
CA SER A 312 -19.81 9.59 6.06
C SER A 312 -18.49 9.42 5.32
N ALA A 313 -17.38 9.54 6.05
CA ALA A 313 -16.06 9.22 5.52
C ALA A 313 -15.85 7.71 5.33
N ASN A 314 -16.75 6.87 5.85
CA ASN A 314 -16.76 5.43 5.68
C ASN A 314 -18.12 4.97 5.10
N PRO A 315 -18.19 4.56 3.82
CA PRO A 315 -19.43 4.15 3.17
C PRO A 315 -19.93 2.76 3.61
N ASP A 316 -19.12 1.99 4.36
CA ASP A 316 -19.43 0.63 4.79
C ASP A 316 -19.91 0.55 6.26
N LYS A 317 -20.14 1.70 6.92
CA LYS A 317 -20.69 1.80 8.28
C LYS A 317 -22.17 2.08 8.28
#